data_AF-A3U346-F1
#
_entry.id   AF-A3U346-F1
#
_cell.length_a   1.000
_cell.length_b   1.000
_cell.length_c   1.000
_cell.angle_alpha   90.00
_cell.angle_beta   90.00
_cell.angle_gamma   90.00
#
_symmetry.space_group_name_H-M   'P 1'
#
loop_
_entity.id
_entity.type
_entity.pdbx_description
1 polymer ?
#
loop_
_entity_poly.entity_id
_entity_poly.type
_entity_poly.pdbx_seq_one_letter_code
_entity_poly.pdbx_strand_id
1 'polypeptide(L)'
;MDKLTALIGAVFVIGGGFAVWQFVGAEDLAVGHSMTPPDTSEIAEGDPIVQVQLPDALSQQAALGKNIFEAKCSECHGENAAGRNGVAPPLVHKIYEPSHHSDMAFVLAAQNGVRAHHWNFGNMPKIEGLTQGDVKMVAAYVRELQRANGIN
;
A
#
# COMPACT_ATOMS: atom_id res chain seq x y z
N MET A 1 -14.68 -5.71 -66.51
CA MET A 1 -15.59 -6.76 -66.04
C MET A 1 -15.00 -8.04 -66.61
N ASP A 2 -14.30 -8.90 -65.86
CA ASP A 2 -14.57 -9.38 -64.50
C ASP A 2 -13.29 -9.81 -63.78
N LYS A 3 -13.21 -9.55 -62.47
CA LYS A 3 -12.18 -10.10 -61.59
C LYS A 3 -12.86 -11.05 -60.60
N LEU A 4 -12.60 -12.33 -60.85
CA LEU A 4 -12.15 -13.30 -59.87
C LEU A 4 -13.01 -13.51 -58.62
N THR A 5 -13.80 -14.57 -58.68
CA THR A 5 -14.23 -15.41 -57.55
C THR A 5 -13.05 -15.96 -56.74
N ALA A 6 -13.07 -15.77 -55.42
CA ALA A 6 -12.64 -16.72 -54.37
C ALA A 6 -13.12 -16.16 -53.01
N LEU A 7 -14.29 -16.61 -52.52
CA LEU A 7 -14.47 -17.65 -51.49
C LEU A 7 -14.48 -17.08 -50.03
N ILE A 8 -15.70 -17.05 -49.46
CA ILE A 8 -16.12 -17.60 -48.14
C ILE A 8 -15.18 -17.32 -46.93
N GLY A 9 -15.61 -16.74 -45.80
CA GLY A 9 -16.97 -16.50 -45.32
C GLY A 9 -16.99 -16.00 -43.85
N ALA A 10 -18.22 -16.02 -43.30
CA ALA A 10 -18.61 -15.72 -41.92
C ALA A 10 -18.60 -14.25 -41.48
N VAL A 11 -19.67 -13.56 -41.89
CA VAL A 11 -20.33 -12.55 -41.09
C VAL A 11 -20.85 -13.20 -39.80
N PHE A 12 -20.43 -12.68 -38.64
CA PHE A 12 -21.29 -12.61 -37.47
C PHE A 12 -21.28 -11.15 -36.96
N VAL A 13 -22.14 -10.34 -37.57
CA VAL A 13 -22.65 -9.13 -36.95
C VAL A 13 -23.75 -9.59 -35.98
N ILE A 14 -23.37 -9.73 -34.72
CA ILE A 14 -24.28 -9.53 -33.58
C ILE A 14 -23.82 -8.17 -33.04
N GLY A 15 -24.44 -7.05 -33.40
CA GLY A 15 -25.83 -6.77 -33.08
C GLY A 15 -25.90 -6.17 -31.68
N GLY A 16 -25.57 -4.87 -31.57
CA GLY A 16 -26.05 -3.99 -30.51
C GLY A 16 -25.60 -4.32 -29.08
N GLY A 17 -24.36 -3.94 -28.75
CA GLY A 17 -23.87 -3.98 -27.37
C GLY A 17 -22.35 -4.06 -27.33
N PHE A 18 -21.67 -3.05 -27.89
CA PHE A 18 -20.30 -2.76 -27.46
C PHE A 18 -20.39 -2.36 -25.98
N ALA A 19 -20.46 -3.36 -25.11
CA ALA A 19 -20.03 -3.22 -23.73
C ALA A 19 -18.54 -2.90 -23.83
N VAL A 20 -18.24 -1.61 -23.92
CA VAL A 20 -16.93 -1.03 -23.63
C VAL A 20 -16.68 -1.32 -22.15
N TRP A 21 -16.36 -2.57 -21.85
CA TRP A 21 -15.69 -2.99 -20.62
C TRP A 21 -14.21 -3.15 -20.95
N GLN A 22 -13.69 -2.15 -21.67
CA GLN A 22 -12.26 -1.95 -21.86
C GLN A 22 -11.85 -1.04 -20.71
N PHE A 23 -11.23 -1.65 -19.70
CA PHE A 23 -10.17 -1.00 -18.94
C PHE A 23 -10.52 0.38 -18.34
N VAL A 24 -11.58 0.47 -17.53
CA VAL A 24 -11.62 1.55 -16.54
C VAL A 24 -10.55 1.20 -15.51
N GLY A 25 -9.43 1.90 -15.60
CA GLY A 25 -8.17 1.60 -14.95
C GLY A 25 -8.30 1.44 -13.44
N ALA A 26 -7.85 0.29 -12.95
CA ALA A 26 -7.26 0.18 -11.62
C ALA A 26 -5.83 0.75 -11.65
N GLU A 27 -5.67 1.93 -12.25
CA GLU A 27 -4.41 2.63 -12.32
C GLU A 27 -4.37 3.60 -11.13
N ASP A 28 -3.36 3.46 -10.28
CA ASP A 28 -2.96 4.36 -9.18
C ASP A 28 -3.61 4.21 -7.79
N LEU A 29 -3.91 2.98 -7.33
CA LEU A 29 -3.67 2.62 -5.91
C LEU A 29 -2.25 2.05 -5.70
N ALA A 30 -1.40 2.23 -6.71
CA ALA A 30 -0.02 1.80 -6.76
C ALA A 30 0.76 2.46 -5.63
N VAL A 31 1.45 1.63 -4.84
CA VAL A 31 2.42 2.04 -3.83
C VAL A 31 3.29 3.17 -4.39
N GLY A 32 3.01 4.40 -3.96
CA GLY A 32 3.52 5.59 -4.62
C GLY A 32 5.04 5.66 -4.52
N HIS A 33 5.72 5.75 -5.67
CA HIS A 33 7.16 6.05 -5.75
C HIS A 33 7.46 7.56 -5.66
N SER A 34 6.48 8.33 -5.19
CA SER A 34 6.55 9.77 -4.96
C SER A 34 6.70 10.07 -3.47
N MET A 35 7.42 11.15 -3.14
CA MET A 35 7.49 11.68 -1.77
C MET A 35 6.28 12.54 -1.39
N THR A 36 5.41 12.81 -2.36
CA THR A 36 4.16 13.54 -2.15
C THR A 36 3.05 12.51 -1.90
N PRO A 37 2.28 12.64 -0.80
CA PRO A 37 1.09 11.83 -0.59
C PRO A 37 0.12 11.96 -1.78
N PRO A 38 -0.55 10.87 -2.19
CA PRO A 38 -1.60 10.94 -3.20
C PRO A 38 -2.82 11.71 -2.69
N ASP A 39 -3.67 12.15 -3.62
CA ASP A 39 -5.01 12.61 -3.27
C ASP A 39 -5.84 11.42 -2.78
N THR A 40 -6.44 11.56 -1.60
CA THR A 40 -7.22 10.50 -0.92
C THR A 40 -8.70 10.86 -0.83
N SER A 41 -9.15 11.94 -1.48
CA SER A 41 -10.53 12.42 -1.44
C SER A 41 -11.56 11.44 -2.00
N GLU A 42 -11.16 10.58 -2.94
CA GLU A 42 -12.01 9.55 -3.55
C GLU A 42 -11.96 8.20 -2.81
N ILE A 43 -11.13 8.07 -1.76
CA ILE A 43 -11.06 6.86 -0.92
C ILE A 43 -12.04 7.02 0.24
N ALA A 44 -12.87 6.01 0.53
CA ALA A 44 -13.80 6.11 1.64
C ALA A 44 -13.07 6.21 3.00
N GLU A 45 -13.68 6.87 3.97
CA GLU A 45 -13.11 7.00 5.33
C GLU A 45 -12.85 5.61 5.95
N GLY A 46 -11.63 5.40 6.43
CA GLY A 46 -11.20 4.15 7.06
C GLY A 46 -10.76 3.04 6.11
N ASP A 47 -10.97 3.18 4.79
CA ASP A 47 -10.52 2.23 3.77
C ASP A 47 -8.99 2.28 3.57
N PRO A 48 -8.36 1.19 3.08
CA PRO A 48 -6.93 1.17 2.81
C PRO A 48 -6.55 2.21 1.75
N ILE A 49 -5.44 2.92 1.99
CA ILE A 49 -4.94 3.97 1.09
C ILE A 49 -4.14 3.37 -0.07
N VAL A 50 -3.42 2.27 0.18
CA VAL A 50 -2.64 1.55 -0.84
C VAL A 50 -3.00 0.07 -0.86
N GLN A 51 -2.88 -0.56 -2.02
CA GLN A 51 -2.90 -2.02 -2.10
C GLN A 51 -1.50 -2.57 -1.85
N VAL A 52 -1.36 -3.48 -0.87
CA VAL A 52 -0.07 -4.02 -0.46
C VAL A 52 0.11 -5.43 -1.00
N GLN A 53 1.09 -5.61 -1.89
CA GLN A 53 1.56 -6.92 -2.28
C GLN A 53 2.33 -7.57 -1.11
N LEU A 54 1.96 -8.78 -0.74
CA LEU A 54 2.67 -9.54 0.29
C LEU A 54 3.85 -10.32 -0.33
N PRO A 55 4.98 -10.45 0.37
CA PRO A 55 6.05 -11.36 -0.03
C PRO A 55 5.61 -12.82 0.13
N ASP A 56 6.19 -13.72 -0.67
CA ASP A 56 5.90 -15.17 -0.61
C ASP A 56 6.22 -15.77 0.77
N ALA A 57 7.24 -15.23 1.44
CA ALA A 57 7.63 -15.61 2.78
C ALA A 57 8.20 -14.41 3.54
N LEU A 58 7.96 -14.38 4.84
CA LEU A 58 8.58 -13.43 5.76
C LEU A 58 9.81 -14.08 6.43
N SER A 59 10.83 -13.28 6.71
CA SER A 59 11.88 -13.69 7.65
C SER A 59 11.29 -13.96 9.04
N GLN A 60 12.00 -14.72 9.90
CA GLN A 60 11.54 -14.98 11.27
C GLN A 60 11.32 -13.68 12.06
N GLN A 61 12.18 -12.69 11.85
CA GLN A 61 12.07 -11.37 12.48
C GLN A 61 10.82 -10.62 12.00
N ALA A 62 10.59 -10.61 10.69
CA ALA A 62 9.41 -9.98 10.11
C ALA A 62 8.11 -10.71 10.48
N ALA A 63 8.11 -12.04 10.63
CA ALA A 63 6.95 -12.80 11.09
C ALA A 63 6.57 -12.43 12.53
N LEU A 64 7.56 -12.27 13.43
CA LEU A 64 7.32 -11.74 14.77
C LEU A 64 6.84 -10.28 14.73
N GLY A 65 7.46 -9.47 13.88
CA GLY A 65 7.08 -8.09 13.62
C GLY A 65 5.64 -7.93 13.15
N LYS A 66 5.16 -8.81 12.27
CA LYS A 66 3.77 -8.85 11.79
C LYS A 66 2.80 -9.03 12.95
N ASN A 67 3.03 -10.01 13.82
CA ASN A 67 2.17 -10.25 14.98
C ASN A 67 2.10 -9.03 15.91
N ILE A 68 3.22 -8.35 16.13
CA ILE A 68 3.27 -7.13 16.94
C ILE A 68 2.52 -6.00 16.24
N PHE A 69 2.75 -5.81 14.94
CA PHE A 69 2.10 -4.79 14.13
C PHE A 69 0.57 -4.98 14.14
N GLU A 70 0.09 -6.20 13.95
CA GLU A 70 -1.33 -6.54 14.00
C GLU A 70 -1.95 -6.26 15.36
N ALA A 71 -1.20 -6.47 16.44
CA ALA A 71 -1.69 -6.25 17.80
C ALA A 71 -1.64 -4.78 18.27
N LYS A 72 -0.78 -3.95 17.67
CA LYS A 72 -0.43 -2.62 18.23
C LYS A 72 -0.45 -1.45 17.25
N CYS A 73 -0.48 -1.71 15.95
CA CYS A 73 -0.26 -0.69 14.92
C CYS A 73 -1.35 -0.68 13.84
N SER A 74 -1.90 -1.85 13.49
CA SER A 74 -2.87 -2.03 12.41
C SER A 74 -4.20 -1.29 12.64
N GLU A 75 -4.59 -1.07 13.90
CA GLU A 75 -5.81 -0.33 14.23
C GLU A 75 -5.82 1.06 13.58
N CYS A 76 -4.67 1.71 13.49
CA CYS A 76 -4.53 3.00 12.81
C CYS A 76 -3.92 2.83 11.41
N HIS A 77 -2.79 2.13 11.29
CA HIS A 77 -2.02 2.02 10.05
C HIS A 77 -2.55 0.98 9.05
N GLY A 78 -3.71 0.38 9.34
CA GLY A 78 -4.39 -0.56 8.45
C GLY A 78 -3.75 -1.94 8.45
N GLU A 79 -4.48 -2.90 7.88
CA GLU A 79 -3.94 -4.22 7.61
C GLU A 79 -2.74 -4.11 6.67
N ASN A 80 -1.70 -4.91 6.90
CA ASN A 80 -0.49 -4.93 6.07
C ASN A 80 0.17 -3.55 5.90
N ALA A 81 -0.01 -2.63 6.86
CA ALA A 81 0.51 -1.27 6.78
C ALA A 81 0.00 -0.45 5.56
N ALA A 82 -1.20 -0.79 5.07
CA ALA A 82 -1.86 -0.15 3.93
C ALA A 82 -2.39 1.27 4.21
N GLY A 83 -2.29 1.74 5.45
CA GLY A 83 -2.90 2.98 5.90
C GLY A 83 -4.41 2.82 6.07
N ARG A 84 -5.05 3.82 6.67
CA ARG A 84 -6.50 3.93 6.76
C ARG A 84 -6.86 5.38 6.48
N ASN A 85 -7.66 5.61 5.44
CA ASN A 85 -7.98 6.97 5.04
C ASN A 85 -8.65 7.74 6.18
N GLY A 86 -8.27 9.00 6.36
CA GLY A 86 -8.70 9.86 7.46
C GLY A 86 -8.15 9.50 8.84
N VAL A 87 -7.44 8.37 9.00
CA VAL A 87 -6.97 7.86 10.31
C VAL A 87 -5.45 7.87 10.44
N ALA A 88 -4.72 7.17 9.57
CA ALA A 88 -3.26 7.12 9.63
C ALA A 88 -2.64 6.70 8.30
N PRO A 89 -1.38 7.10 8.03
CA PRO A 89 -0.77 6.89 6.73
C PRO A 89 -0.34 5.45 6.47
N PRO A 90 -0.23 5.03 5.19
CA PRO A 90 0.40 3.77 4.82
C PRO A 90 1.88 3.78 5.16
N LEU A 91 2.38 2.73 5.82
CA LEU A 91 3.83 2.57 6.02
C LEU A 91 4.48 1.85 4.83
N VAL A 92 3.68 1.23 3.96
CA VAL A 92 4.10 0.79 2.62
C VAL A 92 3.96 1.97 1.65
N HIS A 93 4.85 2.95 1.79
CA HIS A 93 4.88 4.15 0.95
C HIS A 93 6.31 4.70 0.89
N LYS A 94 6.72 5.32 -0.23
CA LYS A 94 8.10 5.81 -0.43
C LYS A 94 8.56 6.83 0.61
N ILE A 95 7.64 7.64 1.13
CA ILE A 95 7.91 8.56 2.26
C ILE A 95 8.65 7.84 3.40
N TYR A 96 8.32 6.58 3.66
CA TYR A 96 8.89 5.80 4.73
C TYR A 96 10.04 4.89 4.28
N GLU A 97 10.63 5.08 3.10
CA GLU A 97 11.77 4.30 2.61
C GLU A 97 13.02 4.49 3.50
N PRO A 98 13.96 3.52 3.56
CA PRO A 98 15.09 3.55 4.49
C PRO A 98 15.98 4.79 4.42
N SER A 99 16.13 5.39 3.23
CA SER A 99 16.95 6.59 3.01
C SER A 99 16.29 7.87 3.58
N HIS A 100 14.99 7.85 3.83
CA HIS A 100 14.24 9.00 4.33
C HIS A 100 13.73 8.82 5.77
N HIS A 101 13.15 7.66 6.09
CA HIS A 101 12.83 7.25 7.46
C HIS A 101 13.58 5.96 7.79
N SER A 102 14.69 6.07 8.50
CA SER A 102 15.47 4.91 8.95
C SER A 102 14.66 3.99 9.88
N ASP A 103 15.11 2.77 10.12
CA ASP A 103 14.47 1.86 11.07
C ASP A 103 14.39 2.43 12.49
N MET A 104 15.37 3.25 12.88
CA MET A 104 15.33 3.93 14.17
C MET A 104 14.25 5.01 14.23
N ALA A 105 13.81 5.56 13.08
CA ALA A 105 12.67 6.48 13.04
C ALA A 105 11.37 5.78 13.49
N PHE A 106 11.17 4.51 13.13
CA PHE A 106 10.03 3.71 13.60
C PHE A 106 10.09 3.51 15.11
N VAL A 107 11.27 3.20 15.65
CA VAL A 107 11.49 3.05 17.09
C VAL A 107 11.15 4.35 17.82
N LEU A 108 11.69 5.48 17.37
CA LEU A 108 11.45 6.78 18.01
C LEU A 108 9.99 7.21 17.88
N ALA A 109 9.35 6.93 16.74
CA ALA A 109 7.93 7.20 16.51
C ALA A 109 7.05 6.43 17.49
N ALA A 110 7.25 5.12 17.64
CA ALA A 110 6.50 4.32 18.59
C ALA A 110 6.76 4.74 20.05
N GLN A 111 7.99 5.10 20.40
CA GLN A 111 8.36 5.43 21.79
C GLN A 111 7.93 6.83 22.24
N ASN A 112 7.91 7.79 21.32
CA ASN A 112 7.69 9.21 21.66
C ASN A 112 6.42 9.79 21.04
N GLY A 113 5.80 9.08 20.10
CA GLY A 113 4.82 9.67 19.20
C GLY A 113 5.48 10.54 18.12
N VAL A 114 4.66 11.04 17.20
CA VAL A 114 5.11 11.86 16.05
C VAL A 114 4.12 12.99 15.82
N ARG A 115 4.65 14.18 15.55
CA ARG A 115 3.82 15.29 15.02
C ARG A 115 3.60 15.09 13.52
N ALA A 116 2.35 15.26 13.08
CA ALA A 116 2.02 15.22 11.66
C ALA A 116 2.91 16.18 10.86
N HIS A 117 3.45 15.71 9.73
CA HIS A 117 4.29 16.52 8.84
C HIS A 117 4.21 16.11 7.35
N HIS A 118 3.99 14.85 7.02
CA HIS A 118 3.75 14.42 5.64
C HIS A 118 2.26 14.30 5.29
N TRP A 119 1.47 13.82 6.24
CA TRP A 119 0.04 13.56 6.07
C TRP A 119 -0.76 14.42 7.04
N ASN A 120 -2.01 14.72 6.69
CA ASN A 120 -2.91 15.52 7.52
C ASN A 120 -3.89 14.66 8.33
N PHE A 121 -3.42 13.54 8.88
CA PHE A 121 -4.23 12.64 9.72
C PHE A 121 -4.06 12.92 11.24
N GLY A 122 -3.27 13.93 11.59
CA GLY A 122 -2.97 14.27 12.97
C GLY A 122 -1.76 13.52 13.54
N ASN A 123 -1.51 13.74 14.83
CA ASN A 123 -0.31 13.23 15.50
C ASN A 123 -0.44 11.73 15.80
N MET A 124 0.65 10.99 15.63
CA MET A 124 0.76 9.62 16.12
C MET A 124 1.06 9.65 17.62
N PRO A 125 0.27 8.99 18.48
CA PRO A 125 0.58 8.87 19.90
C PRO A 125 1.75 7.92 20.17
N LYS A 126 2.37 8.03 21.34
CA LYS A 126 3.28 7.00 21.87
C LYS A 126 2.51 5.68 22.02
N ILE A 127 3.15 4.58 21.64
CA ILE A 127 2.67 3.22 21.86
C ILE A 127 3.33 2.65 23.11
N GLU A 128 2.53 2.25 24.09
CA GLU A 128 3.02 1.68 25.34
C GLU A 128 3.15 0.15 25.29
N GLY A 129 4.01 -0.40 26.15
CA GLY A 129 4.19 -1.84 26.28
C GLY A 129 5.01 -2.48 25.16
N LEU A 130 5.75 -1.69 24.37
CA LEU A 130 6.71 -2.18 23.38
C LEU A 130 8.14 -1.80 23.76
N THR A 131 9.06 -2.75 23.63
CA THR A 131 10.50 -2.51 23.71
C THR A 131 11.04 -1.99 22.38
N GLN A 132 12.26 -1.45 22.37
CA GLN A 132 12.93 -1.12 21.10
C GLN A 132 13.12 -2.34 20.20
N GLY A 133 13.33 -3.53 20.79
CA GLY A 133 13.46 -4.78 20.05
C GLY A 133 12.18 -5.13 19.29
N ASP A 134 11.04 -4.99 19.96
CA ASP A 134 9.73 -5.23 19.35
C ASP A 134 9.50 -4.34 18.14
N VAL A 135 9.77 -3.03 18.27
CA VAL A 135 9.58 -2.08 17.17
C VAL A 135 10.58 -2.29 16.04
N LYS A 136 11.80 -2.78 16.32
CA LYS A 136 12.74 -3.18 15.26
C LYS A 136 12.22 -4.38 14.45
N MET A 137 11.54 -5.33 15.09
CA MET A 137 10.89 -6.43 14.36
C MET A 137 9.72 -5.92 13.52
N VAL A 138 8.93 -4.97 14.03
CA VAL A 138 7.88 -4.29 13.25
C VAL A 138 8.48 -3.55 12.05
N ALA A 139 9.59 -2.83 12.24
CA ALA A 139 10.29 -2.19 11.13
C ALA A 139 10.74 -3.23 10.10
N ALA A 140 11.32 -4.36 10.52
CA ALA A 140 11.69 -5.44 9.61
C ALA A 140 10.49 -5.95 8.78
N TYR A 141 9.33 -6.15 9.41
CA TYR A 141 8.09 -6.50 8.71
C TYR A 141 7.69 -5.46 7.66
N VAL A 142 7.62 -4.17 8.05
CA VAL A 142 7.30 -3.08 7.12
C VAL A 142 8.30 -3.03 5.96
N ARG A 143 9.59 -3.28 6.22
CA ARG A 143 10.61 -3.33 5.16
C ARG A 143 10.40 -4.46 4.17
N GLU A 144 9.97 -5.64 4.61
CA GLU A 144 9.73 -6.74 3.68
C GLU A 144 8.52 -6.46 2.80
N LEU A 145 7.47 -5.85 3.37
CA LEU A 145 6.33 -5.35 2.60
C LEU A 145 6.76 -4.28 1.60
N GLN A 146 7.52 -3.28 2.04
CA GLN A 146 8.06 -2.24 1.17
C GLN A 146 8.84 -2.83 -0.01
N ARG A 147 9.75 -3.78 0.23
CA ARG A 147 10.50 -4.45 -0.83
C ARG A 147 9.62 -5.24 -1.79
N ALA A 148 8.63 -5.96 -1.28
CA ALA A 148 7.64 -6.66 -2.11
C ALA A 148 6.83 -5.72 -3.01
N ASN A 149 6.77 -4.43 -2.66
CA ASN A 149 6.11 -3.37 -3.41
C ASN A 149 7.09 -2.39 -4.08
N GLY A 150 8.36 -2.78 -4.25
CA GLY A 150 9.35 -2.00 -4.98
C GLY A 150 9.90 -0.76 -4.27
N ILE A 151 9.72 -0.63 -2.96
CA ILE A 151 10.33 0.42 -2.12
C ILE A 151 11.58 -0.15 -1.43
N ASN A 152 12.74 0.49 -1.61
CA ASN A 152 14.04 0.00 -1.12
C ASN A 152 14.84 1.05 -0.36
#